data_AF-A0A391P1P6-F1
#
_entry.id   AF-A0A391P1P6-F1
#
_cell.length_a   1.000
_cell.length_b   1.000
_cell.length_c   1.000
_cell.angle_alpha   90.00
_cell.angle_beta   90.00
_cell.angle_gamma   90.00
#
_symmetry.space_group_name_H-M   'P 1'
#
loop_
_entity.id
_entity.type
_entity.pdbx_description
1 polymer ?
#
loop_
_entity_poly.entity_id
_entity_poly.type
_entity_poly.pdbx_seq_one_letter_code
_entity_poly.pdbx_strand_id
1 'polypeptide(L)' 'MEKDPFKEYLRESEPDKAHKGYAWSTAIGLQAVDGLKPSKYLIDTAIQNIEGKITMKEAQSLIDSYYEKRPVHL' A
#
# COMPACT_ATOMS: atom_id res chain seq x y z
N MET A 1 -0.14 -11.68 -15.67
CA MET A 1 0.49 -10.65 -14.82
C MET A 1 -0.63 -9.89 -14.16
N GLU A 2 -0.76 -10.00 -12.83
CA GLU A 2 -1.68 -9.14 -12.08
C GLU A 2 -1.33 -7.68 -12.39
N LYS A 3 -2.34 -6.86 -12.69
CA LYS A 3 -2.15 -5.43 -12.91
C LYS A 3 -1.57 -4.83 -11.62
N ASP A 4 -0.51 -4.04 -11.76
CA ASP A 4 -0.01 -3.22 -10.65
C ASP A 4 -1.17 -2.39 -10.08
N PRO A 5 -1.56 -2.61 -8.80
CA PRO A 5 -2.73 -1.97 -8.20
C PRO A 5 -2.59 -0.45 -8.11
N PHE A 6 -1.38 0.09 -8.28
CA PHE A 6 -1.10 1.52 -8.18
C PHE A 6 -0.95 2.22 -9.54
N LYS A 7 -0.98 1.46 -10.64
CA LYS A 7 -0.72 1.99 -12.00
C LYS A 7 -1.65 3.13 -12.40
N GLU A 8 -2.89 3.12 -11.92
CA GLU A 8 -3.88 4.16 -12.19
C GLU A 8 -3.53 5.45 -11.45
N TYR A 9 -3.09 5.36 -10.19
CA TYR A 9 -2.65 6.52 -9.40
C TYR A 9 -1.39 7.19 -9.93
N LEU A 10 -0.50 6.44 -10.58
CA LEU A 10 0.68 7.01 -11.26
C LEU A 10 0.31 7.92 -12.44
N ARG A 11 -0.94 7.85 -12.92
CA ARG A 11 -1.47 8.65 -14.04
C ARG A 11 -2.45 9.72 -13.59
N GLU A 12 -2.69 9.82 -12.28
CA GLU A 12 -3.69 10.73 -11.70
C GLU A 12 -3.22 12.19 -11.80
N SER A 13 -4.16 13.09 -12.09
CA SER A 13 -3.87 14.53 -12.20
C SER A 13 -3.95 15.26 -10.85
N GLU A 14 -4.57 14.66 -9.83
CA GLU A 14 -4.56 15.16 -8.45
C GLU A 14 -3.17 14.93 -7.82
N PRO A 15 -2.39 15.99 -7.51
CA PRO A 15 -1.00 15.86 -7.09
C PRO A 15 -0.80 15.00 -5.83
N ASP A 16 -1.74 15.10 -4.88
CA ASP A 16 -1.68 14.36 -3.62
C ASP A 16 -1.89 12.84 -3.83
N LYS A 17 -2.86 12.45 -4.68
CA LYS A 17 -3.10 11.05 -5.02
C LYS A 17 -1.95 10.45 -5.81
N ALA A 18 -1.40 11.20 -6.77
CA ALA A 18 -0.24 10.77 -7.55
C ALA A 18 0.99 10.56 -6.65
N HIS A 19 1.26 11.48 -5.72
CA HIS A 19 2.38 11.37 -4.79
C HIS A 19 2.24 10.16 -3.86
N LYS A 20 1.06 9.96 -3.26
CA LYS A 20 0.78 8.79 -2.41
C LYS A 20 0.85 7.49 -3.20
N GLY A 21 0.28 7.46 -4.41
CA GLY A 21 0.33 6.30 -5.30
C GLY A 21 1.77 5.90 -5.65
N TYR A 22 2.63 6.88 -5.94
CA TYR A 22 4.06 6.65 -6.17
C TYR A 22 4.77 6.10 -4.94
N ALA A 23 4.51 6.68 -3.76
CA ALA A 23 5.11 6.22 -2.50
C ALA A 23 4.73 4.77 -2.18
N TRP A 24 3.43 4.42 -2.26
CA TRP A 24 2.96 3.05 -2.00
C TRP A 24 3.46 2.05 -3.05
N SER A 25 3.45 2.41 -4.34
CA SER A 25 3.99 1.57 -5.42
C SER A 25 5.47 1.27 -5.21
N THR A 26 6.26 2.28 -4.80
CA THR A 26 7.69 2.11 -4.53
C THR A 26 7.93 1.21 -3.32
N ALA A 27 7.24 1.47 -2.20
CA ALA A 27 7.42 0.70 -0.97
C ALA A 27 7.03 -0.78 -1.14
N ILE A 28 5.92 -1.05 -1.82
CA ILE A 28 5.45 -2.42 -2.10
C ILE A 28 6.28 -3.09 -3.19
N GLY A 29 6.72 -2.34 -4.20
CA GLY A 29 7.64 -2.82 -5.23
C GLY A 29 8.99 -3.26 -4.65
N LEU A 30 9.50 -2.55 -3.65
CA LEU A 30 10.71 -2.95 -2.92
C LEU A 30 10.55 -4.30 -2.21
N GLN A 31 9.37 -4.61 -1.66
CA GLN A 31 9.10 -5.94 -1.06
C GLN A 31 9.16 -7.07 -2.09
N ALA A 32 8.77 -6.80 -3.35
CA ALA A 32 8.81 -7.78 -4.42
C ALA A 32 10.25 -8.16 -4.83
N VAL A 33 11.23 -7.28 -4.63
CA VAL A 33 12.66 -7.57 -4.83
C VAL A 33 13.11 -8.70 -3.90
N ASP A 34 12.56 -8.74 -2.69
CA ASP A 34 12.81 -9.80 -1.70
C ASP A 34 11.93 -11.05 -1.93
N GLY A 35 11.17 -11.11 -3.03
CA GLY A 35 10.25 -12.21 -3.35
C GLY A 35 8.99 -12.25 -2.48
N LEU A 36 8.75 -11.22 -1.66
CA LEU A 36 7.57 -11.12 -0.81
C LEU A 36 6.36 -10.67 -1.64
N LYS A 37 5.21 -11.29 -1.37
CA LYS A 37 3.93 -10.85 -1.93
C LYS A 37 3.19 -10.01 -0.90
N PRO A 38 2.76 -8.78 -1.24
CA PRO A 38 1.95 -7.98 -0.33
C PRO A 38 0.63 -8.69 -0.06
N SER A 39 0.14 -8.57 1.18
CA SER A 39 -1.19 -9.11 1.52
C SER A 39 -2.29 -8.26 0.87
N LYS A 40 -3.45 -8.86 0.60
CA LYS A 40 -4.64 -8.10 0.15
C LYS A 40 -4.97 -6.95 1.12
N TYR A 41 -4.79 -7.17 2.43
CA TYR A 41 -5.05 -6.17 3.45
C TYR A 41 -4.13 -4.94 3.31
N LEU A 42 -2.83 -5.15 3.02
CA LEU A 42 -1.89 -4.08 2.77
C LEU A 42 -2.30 -3.24 1.54
N ILE A 43 -2.67 -3.92 0.44
CA ILE A 43 -3.13 -3.25 -0.79
C ILE A 43 -4.40 -2.42 -0.54
N ASP A 44 -5.41 -3.01 0.11
CA ASP A 44 -6.68 -2.32 0.40
C ASP A 44 -6.46 -1.10 1.32
N THR A 45 -5.51 -1.19 2.26
CA THR A 45 -5.18 -0.08 3.18
C THR A 45 -4.46 1.05 2.45
N ALA A 46 -3.51 0.72 1.58
CA ALA A 46 -2.84 1.69 0.72
C ALA A 46 -3.83 2.47 -0.16
N ILE A 47 -4.77 1.76 -0.79
CA ILE A 47 -5.84 2.37 -1.61
C ILE A 47 -6.68 3.33 -0.77
N GLN A 48 -7.10 2.96 0.44
CA GLN A 48 -7.86 3.85 1.31
C GLN A 48 -7.09 5.13 1.65
N ASN A 49 -5.77 5.04 1.84
CA ASN A 49 -4.93 6.20 2.11
C ASN A 49 -4.77 7.11 0.88
N ILE A 50 -4.58 6.52 -0.31
CA ILE A 50 -4.48 7.27 -1.57
C ILE A 50 -5.80 7.99 -1.86
N GLU A 51 -6.94 7.33 -1.63
CA GLU A 51 -8.28 7.92 -1.79
C GLU A 51 -8.64 8.95 -0.70
N GLY A 52 -7.75 9.20 0.27
CA GLY A 52 -8.00 10.14 1.35
C GLY A 52 -9.06 9.70 2.36
N LYS A 53 -9.47 8.42 2.34
CA LYS A 53 -10.42 7.84 3.31
C LYS A 53 -9.81 7.69 4.70
N ILE A 54 -8.48 7.49 4.74
CA ILE A 54 -7.69 7.41 5.97
C ILE A 54 -6.40 8.21 5.81
N THR A 55 -5.93 8.76 6.92
CA THR A 55 -4.62 9.40 7.02
C THR A 55 -3.49 8.37 7.00
N MET A 56 -2.26 8.83 6.75
CA MET A 56 -1.10 7.94 6.80
C MET A 56 -0.88 7.33 8.20
N LYS A 57 -1.20 8.08 9.26
CA LYS A 57 -1.09 7.61 10.65
C LYS A 57 -2.09 6.50 10.95
N GLU A 58 -3.32 6.61 10.43
CA GLU A 58 -4.33 5.55 10.55
C GLU A 58 -3.94 4.32 9.74
N ALA A 59 -3.44 4.51 8.50
CA ALA A 59 -2.93 3.41 7.68
C ALA A 59 -1.81 2.64 8.40
N GLN A 60 -0.85 3.36 9.00
CA GLN A 60 0.22 2.76 9.81
C GLN A 60 -0.36 1.94 10.98
N SER A 61 -1.27 2.53 11.74
CA SER A 61 -1.87 1.88 12.92
C SER A 61 -2.66 0.61 12.53
N LEU A 62 -3.35 0.63 11.39
CA LEU A 62 -4.09 -0.52 10.84
C LEU A 62 -3.14 -1.65 10.42
N ILE A 63 -2.05 -1.30 9.72
CA ILE A 63 -1.04 -2.26 9.27
C ILE A 63 -0.35 -2.91 10.47
N ASP A 64 0.13 -2.11 11.43
CA ASP A 64 0.81 -2.61 12.63
C ASP A 64 -0.11 -3.57 13.40
N SER A 65 -1.34 -3.12 13.70
CA SER A 65 -2.33 -3.92 14.42
C SER A 65 -2.67 -5.24 13.71
N TYR A 66 -2.68 -5.26 12.38
CA TYR A 66 -3.00 -6.44 11.60
C TYR A 66 -1.88 -7.49 11.65
N TYR A 67 -0.62 -7.06 11.50
CA TYR A 67 0.52 -7.96 11.48
C TYR A 67 1.00 -8.38 12.88
N GLU A 68 0.83 -7.55 13.92
CA GLU A 68 1.03 -7.96 15.32
C GLU A 68 0.14 -9.15 15.71
N LYS A 69 -1.11 -9.15 15.24
CA LYS A 69 -2.08 -10.24 15.51
C LYS A 69 -1.89 -11.47 14.62
N ARG A 70 -1.04 -11.37 13.60
CA ARG A 70 -0.76 -12.44 12.64
C ARG A 70 0.75 -12.56 12.47
N PRO A 71 1.48 -12.96 13.53
CA PRO A 71 2.92 -13.11 13.44
C PRO A 71 3.23 -14.10 12.33
N VAL A 72 3.92 -13.63 11.30
CA VAL A 72 4.43 -14.48 10.23
C VAL A 72 5.36 -15.48 10.90
N HIS A 73 4.96 -16.75 10.93
CA HIS A 73 5.87 -17.81 11.33
C HIS A 73 6.86 -17.97 10.18
N LEU A 74 8.07 -17.43 10.39
CA LEU A 74 9.23 -17.62 9.52
C LEU A 74 9.72 -19.07 9.60
#